data_AF-A0A8H2LME1-F1
#
_entry.id   AF-A0A8H2LME1-F1
#
_cell.length_a   1.000
_cell.length_b   1.000
_cell.length_c   1.000
_cell.angle_alpha   90.00
_cell.angle_beta   90.00
_cell.angle_gamma   90.00
#
_symmetry.space_group_name_H-M   'P 1'
#
loop_
_entity.id
_entity.type
_entity.pdbx_description
1 polymer ?
#
loop_
_entity_poly.entity_id
_entity_poly.type
_entity_poly.pdbx_seq_one_letter_code
_entity_poly.pdbx_strand_id
1 'polypeptide(L)'
;MKKTMLSAAVLMMIAFTSCKNEAKIDTEVTTTPETEIATTGAEDLAMVETTFGVRGNCGMCKETIEKAAKSVAGVSSADWNVDSKTMAVAFDEKATDEMAIHTAIANSGYDTEQVAGNEEAYNELPGCCKYDHAMEMNQSGTKM
;
A
#
# COMPACT_ATOMS: atom_id res chain seq x y z
N MET A 1 11.07 -52.22 21.54
CA MET A 1 11.39 -51.07 20.67
C MET A 1 11.02 -49.83 21.48
N LYS A 2 11.93 -49.23 22.28
CA LYS A 2 12.91 -48.18 21.91
C LYS A 2 12.21 -47.10 21.06
N LYS A 3 11.96 -45.84 21.47
CA LYS A 3 12.68 -44.92 22.37
C LYS A 3 11.71 -43.82 22.88
N THR A 4 11.68 -43.54 24.18
CA THR A 4 11.30 -42.22 24.72
C THR A 4 12.55 -41.63 25.38
N MET A 5 13.12 -40.61 24.75
CA MET A 5 14.23 -39.78 25.24
C MET A 5 13.62 -38.37 25.27
N LEU A 6 13.30 -37.70 26.39
CA LEU A 6 14.11 -37.35 27.56
C LEU A 6 15.33 -36.50 27.17
N SER A 7 15.10 -35.21 26.96
CA SER A 7 16.04 -34.07 27.01
C SER A 7 15.30 -32.83 26.49
N ALA A 8 15.52 -31.61 26.92
CA ALA A 8 16.15 -31.01 28.09
C ALA A 8 15.71 -29.54 28.02
N ALA A 9 15.49 -28.91 29.16
CA ALA A 9 15.18 -27.49 29.24
C ALA A 9 16.32 -26.63 28.69
N VAL A 10 16.00 -25.59 27.91
CA VAL A 10 16.84 -24.40 27.76
C VAL A 10 15.94 -23.18 27.93
N LEU A 11 15.92 -22.68 29.17
CA LEU A 11 15.49 -21.34 29.53
C LEU A 11 16.51 -20.36 28.96
N MET A 12 16.14 -19.61 27.93
CA MET A 12 16.89 -18.42 27.52
C MET A 12 16.11 -17.19 27.96
N MET A 13 16.41 -16.73 29.18
CA MET A 13 15.99 -15.42 29.67
C MET A 13 16.76 -14.36 28.87
N ILE A 14 16.06 -13.64 28.00
CA ILE A 14 16.59 -12.42 27.40
C ILE A 14 16.34 -11.30 28.42
N ALA A 15 17.41 -10.88 29.08
CA ALA A 15 17.43 -9.73 29.97
C ALA A 15 17.28 -8.44 29.15
N PHE A 16 16.20 -7.70 29.37
CA PHE A 16 16.10 -6.30 28.95
C PHE A 16 16.76 -5.43 30.03
N THR A 17 18.03 -5.08 29.81
CA THR A 17 18.68 -3.98 30.54
C THR A 17 18.16 -2.66 30.01
N SER A 18 17.29 -2.06 30.81
CA SER A 18 16.89 -0.66 30.75
C SER A 18 18.09 0.26 31.04
N CYS A 19 18.31 1.28 30.21
CA CYS A 19 18.92 2.56 30.60
C CYS A 19 18.47 3.67 29.64
N LYS A 20 17.57 4.50 30.15
CA LYS A 20 17.24 5.86 29.71
C LYS A 20 18.33 6.81 30.23
N ASN A 21 18.95 7.65 29.40
CA ASN A 21 18.93 9.13 29.51
C ASN A 21 19.84 9.83 28.49
N GLU A 22 19.39 11.03 28.13
CA GLU A 22 19.91 12.10 27.26
C GLU A 22 21.35 12.64 27.46
N ALA A 23 21.97 13.11 26.36
CA ALA A 23 22.87 14.29 26.21
C ALA A 23 23.24 14.42 24.71
N LYS A 24 22.70 15.41 23.95
CA LYS A 24 23.26 16.73 23.59
C LYS A 24 24.64 16.71 22.90
N ILE A 25 24.80 17.67 21.97
CA ILE A 25 26.04 18.25 21.39
C ILE A 25 26.39 17.75 19.97
N ASP A 26 26.57 18.55 18.91
CA ASP A 26 26.47 20.00 18.70
C ASP A 26 26.27 20.29 17.20
N THR A 27 25.66 21.44 16.93
CA THR A 27 25.66 22.15 15.65
C THR A 27 27.01 22.85 15.45
N GLU A 28 27.63 22.74 14.27
CA GLU A 28 28.40 23.86 13.72
C GLU A 28 28.24 23.93 12.19
N VAL A 29 27.90 25.14 11.76
CA VAL A 29 27.60 25.60 10.41
C VAL A 29 28.87 26.19 9.80
N THR A 30 28.93 26.25 8.45
CA THR A 30 29.53 27.33 7.61
C THR A 30 30.50 26.77 6.56
N THR A 31 30.07 26.49 5.32
CA THR A 31 30.02 27.38 4.12
C THR A 31 31.35 27.46 3.34
N THR A 32 31.43 26.67 2.23
CA THR A 32 31.97 26.88 0.84
C THR A 32 33.30 27.63 0.59
N PRO A 33 33.95 27.61 -0.62
CA PRO A 33 33.66 26.98 -1.94
C PRO A 33 34.88 26.34 -2.71
N GLU A 34 34.61 25.55 -3.76
CA GLU A 34 35.28 25.42 -5.10
C GLU A 34 35.04 24.00 -5.70
N THR A 35 34.04 23.77 -6.58
CA THR A 35 34.08 23.87 -8.07
C THR A 35 35.10 22.84 -8.63
N GLU A 36 34.78 21.69 -9.28
CA GLU A 36 33.91 21.44 -10.46
C GLU A 36 33.50 19.96 -10.66
N ILE A 37 32.25 19.79 -11.13
CA ILE A 37 31.63 18.84 -12.10
C ILE A 37 31.69 17.30 -11.93
N ALA A 38 30.50 16.72 -11.67
CA ALA A 38 29.98 15.59 -12.46
C ALA A 38 28.44 15.60 -12.49
N THR A 39 27.91 15.93 -13.65
CA THR A 39 26.53 15.73 -14.12
C THR A 39 25.99 14.32 -13.87
N THR A 40 24.68 14.23 -13.57
CA THR A 40 23.65 13.23 -13.97
C THR A 40 22.77 12.88 -12.76
N GLY A 41 21.46 13.10 -12.73
CA GLY A 41 20.52 13.67 -13.68
C GLY A 41 19.24 14.02 -12.93
N ALA A 42 18.37 14.81 -13.55
CA ALA A 42 16.96 14.65 -13.27
C ALA A 42 16.64 13.19 -13.61
N GLU A 43 16.46 12.33 -12.60
CA GLU A 43 15.89 11.01 -12.80
C GLU A 43 14.42 11.23 -13.21
N ASP A 44 14.27 11.40 -14.53
CA ASP A 44 13.15 10.98 -15.36
C ASP A 44 11.88 10.65 -14.56
N LEU A 45 10.98 11.64 -14.50
CA LEU A 45 9.69 11.61 -13.82
C LEU A 45 8.80 10.51 -14.40
N ALA A 46 9.04 9.26 -14.02
CA ALA A 46 8.28 8.08 -14.42
C ALA A 46 7.04 7.89 -13.51
N MET A 47 6.45 9.00 -13.06
CA MET A 47 5.24 8.97 -12.23
C MET A 47 4.02 9.06 -13.14
N VAL A 48 3.17 8.05 -13.09
CA VAL A 48 1.91 7.97 -13.81
C VAL A 48 0.77 8.22 -12.85
N GLU A 49 -0.16 9.10 -13.23
CA GLU A 49 -1.44 9.30 -12.55
C GLU A 49 -2.57 8.72 -13.41
N THR A 50 -3.42 7.90 -12.80
CA THR A 50 -4.57 7.28 -13.47
C THR A 50 -5.77 7.22 -12.54
N THR A 51 -6.95 7.07 -13.13
CA THR A 51 -8.21 6.88 -12.39
C THR A 51 -9.00 5.71 -12.94
N PHE A 52 -9.59 4.91 -12.06
CA PHE A 52 -10.44 3.79 -12.43
C PHE A 52 -11.50 3.52 -11.36
N GLY A 53 -12.58 2.86 -11.73
CA GLY A 53 -13.64 2.41 -10.84
C GLY A 53 -13.23 1.27 -9.89
N VAL A 54 -13.69 1.37 -8.65
CA VAL A 54 -13.64 0.29 -7.65
C VAL A 54 -14.97 0.27 -6.91
N ARG A 55 -15.61 -0.90 -6.81
CA ARG A 55 -16.90 -1.04 -6.11
C ARG A 55 -16.70 -0.94 -4.61
N GLY A 56 -17.65 -0.33 -3.91
CA GLY A 56 -17.61 -0.16 -2.46
C GLY A 56 -18.71 0.76 -1.95
N ASN A 57 -19.01 0.71 -0.65
CA ASN A 57 -20.20 1.37 -0.10
C ASN A 57 -19.92 2.61 0.74
N CYS A 58 -18.85 2.61 1.53
CA CYS A 58 -18.69 3.58 2.63
C CYS A 58 -17.23 3.93 2.93
N GLY A 59 -17.02 4.80 3.93
CA GLY A 59 -15.67 5.22 4.36
C GLY A 59 -14.79 4.07 4.85
N MET A 60 -15.36 2.99 5.41
CA MET A 60 -14.56 1.82 5.79
C MET A 60 -14.04 1.06 4.55
N CYS A 61 -14.82 1.03 3.47
CA CYS A 61 -14.36 0.53 2.18
C CYS A 61 -13.19 1.38 1.68
N LYS A 62 -13.32 2.71 1.75
CA LYS A 62 -12.27 3.67 1.36
C LYS A 62 -10.93 3.32 2.02
N GLU A 63 -10.91 3.16 3.33
CA GLU A 63 -9.69 2.83 4.08
C GLU A 63 -9.05 1.51 3.60
N THR A 64 -9.87 0.48 3.37
CA THR A 64 -9.36 -0.84 2.96
C THR A 64 -8.83 -0.82 1.54
N ILE A 65 -9.59 -0.23 0.61
CA ILE A 65 -9.28 -0.10 -0.81
C ILE A 65 -7.98 0.69 -1.00
N GLU A 66 -7.85 1.85 -0.34
CA GLU A 66 -6.63 2.65 -0.42
C GLU A 66 -5.43 1.97 0.19
N LYS A 67 -5.61 1.27 1.32
CA LYS A 67 -4.52 0.52 1.95
C LYS A 67 -4.04 -0.61 1.06
N ALA A 68 -4.94 -1.29 0.36
CA ALA A 68 -4.58 -2.33 -0.60
C ALA A 68 -3.77 -1.74 -1.77
N ALA A 69 -4.20 -0.63 -2.35
CA ALA A 69 -3.45 0.05 -3.41
C ALA A 69 -2.06 0.50 -2.93
N LYS A 70 -1.98 1.18 -1.77
CA LYS A 70 -0.72 1.65 -1.17
C LYS A 70 0.21 0.52 -0.72
N SER A 71 -0.27 -0.73 -0.67
CA SER A 71 0.59 -1.89 -0.34
C SER A 71 1.47 -2.32 -1.51
N VAL A 72 1.15 -1.87 -2.72
CA VAL A 72 1.96 -2.13 -3.91
C VAL A 72 3.17 -1.19 -3.91
N ALA A 73 4.37 -1.77 -3.97
CA ALA A 73 5.61 -0.99 -4.04
C ALA A 73 5.61 -0.11 -5.30
N GLY A 74 6.01 1.16 -5.16
CA GLY A 74 5.98 2.14 -6.24
C GLY A 74 4.71 3.00 -6.26
N VAL A 75 3.66 2.66 -5.51
CA VAL A 75 2.48 3.54 -5.35
C VAL A 75 2.81 4.68 -4.39
N SER A 76 2.67 5.92 -4.87
CA SER A 76 2.94 7.14 -4.10
C SER A 76 1.67 7.73 -3.46
N SER A 77 0.52 7.62 -4.14
CA SER A 77 -0.77 8.03 -3.61
C SER A 77 -1.89 7.12 -4.11
N ALA A 78 -2.92 6.99 -3.28
CA ALA A 78 -4.20 6.38 -3.61
C ALA A 78 -5.28 7.12 -2.83
N ASP A 79 -6.26 7.69 -3.52
CA ASP A 79 -7.48 8.26 -2.93
C ASP A 79 -8.69 7.65 -3.64
N TRP A 80 -9.55 6.99 -2.86
CA TRP A 80 -10.81 6.46 -3.39
C TRP A 80 -11.99 7.33 -2.98
N ASN A 81 -12.77 7.78 -3.94
CA ASN A 81 -13.94 8.60 -3.69
C ASN A 81 -15.18 7.71 -3.46
N VAL A 82 -15.81 7.87 -2.29
CA VAL A 82 -16.98 7.05 -1.90
C VAL A 82 -18.19 7.33 -2.77
N ASP A 83 -18.41 8.57 -3.21
CA ASP A 83 -19.61 8.96 -3.95
C ASP A 83 -19.51 8.57 -5.42
N SER A 84 -18.34 8.77 -6.03
CA SER A 84 -18.09 8.41 -7.43
C SER A 84 -17.61 6.98 -7.61
N LYS A 85 -17.19 6.28 -6.55
CA LYS A 85 -16.59 4.94 -6.65
C LYS A 85 -15.33 4.92 -7.52
N THR A 86 -14.63 6.05 -7.59
CA THR A 86 -13.45 6.24 -8.43
C THR A 86 -12.20 6.23 -7.55
N MET A 87 -11.22 5.41 -7.91
CA MET A 87 -9.86 5.44 -7.39
C MET A 87 -9.03 6.42 -8.23
N ALA A 88 -8.29 7.30 -7.58
CA ALA A 88 -7.20 8.06 -8.18
C ALA A 88 -5.87 7.59 -7.58
N VAL A 89 -4.95 7.14 -8.42
CA VAL A 89 -3.63 6.63 -7.98
C VAL A 89 -2.50 7.31 -8.76
N ALA A 90 -1.37 7.48 -8.07
CA ALA A 90 -0.12 7.92 -8.67
C ALA A 90 0.98 6.91 -8.32
N PHE A 91 1.70 6.39 -9.30
CA PHE A 91 2.71 5.35 -9.10
C PHE A 91 3.91 5.50 -10.05
N ASP A 92 5.05 4.95 -9.64
CA ASP A 92 6.25 4.84 -10.48
C ASP A 92 6.10 3.66 -11.45
N GLU A 93 5.99 3.96 -12.75
CA GLU A 93 5.81 2.95 -13.81
C GLU A 93 7.04 2.05 -14.01
N LYS A 94 8.19 2.41 -13.43
CA LYS A 94 9.38 1.53 -13.41
C LYS A 94 9.30 0.48 -12.29
N ALA A 95 8.48 0.72 -11.27
CA ALA A 95 8.34 -0.14 -10.10
C ALA A 95 7.08 -1.01 -10.14
N THR A 96 5.99 -0.52 -10.76
CA THR A 96 4.70 -1.21 -10.82
C THR A 96 3.87 -0.77 -12.03
N ASP A 97 2.68 -1.35 -12.19
CA ASP A 97 1.71 -1.03 -13.23
C ASP A 97 0.28 -1.01 -12.68
N GLU A 98 -0.66 -0.51 -13.49
CA GLU A 98 -2.08 -0.40 -13.11
C GLU A 98 -2.71 -1.76 -12.77
N MET A 99 -2.33 -2.83 -13.49
CA MET A 99 -2.86 -4.19 -13.28
C MET A 99 -2.45 -4.76 -11.91
N ALA A 100 -1.23 -4.48 -11.45
CA ALA A 100 -0.77 -4.88 -10.13
C ALA A 100 -1.60 -4.20 -9.02
N ILE A 101 -1.95 -2.93 -9.21
CA ILE A 101 -2.80 -2.16 -8.29
C ILE A 101 -4.23 -2.73 -8.30
N HIS A 102 -4.80 -3.00 -9.48
CA HIS A 102 -6.11 -3.67 -9.61
C HIS A 102 -6.13 -5.01 -8.88
N THR A 103 -5.09 -5.82 -9.05
CA THR A 103 -4.96 -7.13 -8.42
C THR A 103 -4.85 -7.02 -6.90
N ALA A 104 -4.09 -6.06 -6.39
CA ALA A 104 -3.97 -5.83 -4.95
C ALA A 104 -5.31 -5.45 -4.31
N ILE A 105 -6.07 -4.55 -4.96
CA ILE A 105 -7.42 -4.17 -4.51
C ILE A 105 -8.37 -5.37 -4.58
N ALA A 106 -8.35 -6.12 -5.68
CA ALA A 106 -9.15 -7.34 -5.84
C ALA A 106 -8.87 -8.37 -4.74
N ASN A 107 -7.60 -8.60 -4.40
CA ASN A 107 -7.21 -9.51 -3.32
C ASN A 107 -7.72 -9.07 -1.94
N SER A 108 -8.06 -7.79 -1.75
CA SER A 108 -8.72 -7.29 -0.54
C SER A 108 -10.25 -7.45 -0.54
N GLY A 109 -10.80 -8.09 -1.57
CA GLY A 109 -12.22 -8.39 -1.69
C GLY A 109 -13.04 -7.35 -2.43
N TYR A 110 -12.42 -6.43 -3.18
CA TYR A 110 -13.13 -5.37 -3.90
C TYR A 110 -12.94 -5.49 -5.41
N ASP A 111 -14.04 -5.50 -6.17
CA ASP A 111 -14.00 -5.49 -7.62
C ASP A 111 -13.51 -4.15 -8.12
N THR A 112 -12.69 -4.22 -9.14
CA THR A 112 -12.27 -3.08 -9.93
C THR A 112 -12.81 -3.19 -11.35
N GLU A 113 -12.59 -2.18 -12.17
CA GLU A 113 -12.97 -2.23 -13.59
C GLU A 113 -12.33 -3.39 -14.37
N GLN A 114 -11.14 -3.82 -13.96
CA GLN A 114 -10.34 -4.80 -14.71
C GLN A 114 -10.26 -6.17 -14.02
N VAL A 115 -10.37 -6.22 -12.68
CA VAL A 115 -10.18 -7.44 -11.90
C VAL A 115 -11.31 -7.60 -10.88
N ALA A 116 -11.95 -8.77 -10.90
CA ALA A 116 -12.98 -9.14 -9.95
C ALA A 116 -12.38 -9.39 -8.55
N GLY A 117 -13.12 -9.01 -7.51
CA GLY A 117 -12.71 -9.18 -6.12
C GLY A 117 -12.55 -10.65 -5.75
N ASN A 118 -11.55 -10.95 -4.93
CA ASN A 118 -11.37 -12.28 -4.37
C ASN A 118 -12.58 -12.63 -3.47
N GLU A 119 -13.24 -13.75 -3.77
CA GLU A 119 -14.49 -14.12 -3.11
C GLU A 119 -14.31 -14.46 -1.63
N GLU A 120 -13.20 -15.08 -1.24
CA GLU A 120 -12.90 -15.40 0.16
C GLU A 120 -12.70 -14.11 0.97
N ALA A 121 -11.85 -13.20 0.48
CA ALA A 121 -11.62 -11.90 1.10
C ALA A 121 -12.91 -11.07 1.16
N TYR A 122 -13.71 -11.08 0.09
CA TYR A 122 -15.03 -10.45 0.07
C TYR A 122 -15.91 -11.02 1.17
N ASN A 123 -15.94 -12.34 1.38
CA ASN A 123 -16.71 -13.04 2.41
C ASN A 123 -16.32 -12.70 3.85
N GLU A 124 -15.09 -12.26 4.07
CA GLU A 124 -14.61 -11.80 5.37
C GLU A 124 -14.87 -10.31 5.63
N LEU A 125 -15.30 -9.54 4.61
CA LEU A 125 -15.60 -8.13 4.78
C LEU A 125 -16.76 -7.89 5.77
N PRO A 126 -16.71 -6.79 6.55
CA PRO A 126 -17.83 -6.34 7.36
C PRO A 126 -19.11 -6.19 6.53
N GLY A 127 -20.27 -6.43 7.13
CA GLY A 127 -21.55 -6.41 6.42
C GLY A 127 -21.84 -5.11 5.66
N CYS A 128 -21.38 -3.95 6.15
CA CYS A 128 -21.51 -2.67 5.45
C CYS A 128 -20.62 -2.55 4.20
N CYS A 129 -19.54 -3.32 4.13
CA CYS A 129 -18.60 -3.36 3.01
C CYS A 129 -19.00 -4.37 1.93
N LYS A 130 -20.04 -5.18 2.16
CA LYS A 130 -20.63 -6.07 1.18
C LYS A 130 -21.47 -5.27 0.18
N TYR A 131 -20.99 -5.19 -1.06
CA TYR A 131 -21.65 -4.46 -2.15
C TYR A 131 -22.13 -5.44 -3.24
N ASP A 132 -23.03 -4.98 -4.11
CA ASP A 132 -23.47 -5.76 -5.27
C ASP A 132 -22.37 -5.80 -6.35
N HIS A 133 -21.94 -6.99 -6.79
CA HIS A 133 -20.95 -7.14 -7.86
C HIS A 133 -21.43 -6.58 -9.21
N ALA A 134 -22.72 -6.28 -9.38
CA ALA A 134 -23.26 -5.56 -10.53
C ALA A 134 -23.36 -4.03 -10.32
N MET A 135 -22.89 -3.50 -9.18
CA MET A 135 -22.91 -2.07 -8.91
C MET A 135 -22.16 -1.29 -9.99
N GLU A 136 -22.81 -0.25 -10.51
CA GLU A 136 -22.20 0.71 -11.43
C GLU A 136 -21.13 1.53 -10.70
N MET A 137 -19.97 1.69 -11.35
CA MET A 137 -18.88 2.57 -10.90
C MET A 137 -18.93 3.85 -11.73
N ASN A 138 -18.74 5.04 -11.14
CA ASN A 138 -18.75 6.28 -11.91
C ASN A 138 -17.44 6.38 -12.70
N GLN A 139 -17.47 5.85 -13.92
CA GLN A 139 -16.30 5.77 -14.78
C GLN A 139 -15.95 7.14 -15.34
N SER A 140 -14.76 7.63 -15.01
CA SER A 140 -14.14 8.81 -15.64
C SER A 140 -13.61 8.54 -17.06
N GLY A 141 -13.81 7.35 -17.64
CA GLY A 141 -13.13 6.93 -18.87
C GLY A 141 -13.97 6.73 -20.13
N THR A 142 -15.29 6.52 -20.06
CA THR A 142 -16.05 6.09 -21.26
C THR A 142 -17.42 6.76 -21.35
N LYS A 143 -17.44 8.06 -21.63
CA LYS A 143 -18.60 8.68 -22.28
C LYS A 143 -18.19 9.90 -23.09
N MET A 144 -17.67 9.65 -24.29
CA MET A 144 -17.79 10.57 -25.42
C MET A 144 -18.49 9.82 -26.56
#